data_AF-S8BVA3-F1
#
_entry.id   AF-S8BVA3-F1
#
_cell.length_a   1.000
_cell.length_b   1.000
_cell.length_c   1.000
_cell.angle_alpha   90.00
_cell.angle_beta   90.00
_cell.angle_gamma   90.00
#
_symmetry.space_group_name_H-M   'P 1'
#
loop_
_entity.id
_entity.type
_entity.pdbx_description
1 polymer ?
#
loop_
_entity_poly.entity_id
_entity_poly.type
_entity_poly.pdbx_seq_one_letter_code
_entity_poly.pdbx_strand_id
1 'polypeptide(L)'
;MKFLLSAASVLFCASLALAGADVVELTDKNFDSIINQGKPALVKFYADWCGHCKKLAPAYDELGTAFSSVKDKVIIAKIDGSKNKKINSQYGVKGFPTLKWFSGDKAKEPEDYKGGRTLEALSEFVTKKSGAKAKGAAAAKKEPVSHVKILTDSNFEEIANDPKKGVFVKFYAPWCGHCKSLAPVYEKLAVDFSREPSIVIAEVDCNNQNTKASCDKHEIQSFPTLKYFPAGASAKVVEFQGEREESSMVAFVNVQAGTDRLPGGGLGPDSGTIGLLDEMIKEKLPKGLAGIAAEFEDAAKLVEDKYAKYYINVAKKLQGKATYVTDELARLGKLITGGNLHADKVDDFTKKQNILKRFQGTTQEETGKDEL
;
A
#
# COMPACT_ATOMS: atom_id res chain seq x y z
N MET A 1 5.07 -65.77 -30.61
CA MET A 1 4.55 -64.71 -29.74
C MET A 1 5.11 -64.89 -28.34
N LYS A 2 6.13 -64.09 -27.96
CA LYS A 2 6.57 -63.93 -26.57
C LYS A 2 7.09 -62.49 -26.44
N PHE A 3 6.24 -61.64 -25.85
CA PHE A 3 6.56 -60.31 -25.36
C PHE A 3 7.55 -60.43 -24.19
N LEU A 4 8.61 -59.63 -24.17
CA LEU A 4 9.32 -59.30 -22.93
C LEU A 4 9.64 -57.80 -22.94
N LEU A 5 9.06 -57.13 -21.93
CA LEU A 5 9.04 -55.70 -21.69
C LEU A 5 10.44 -55.14 -21.44
N SER A 6 10.72 -53.99 -22.06
CA SER A 6 11.86 -53.12 -21.70
C SER A 6 11.48 -52.28 -20.48
N ALA A 7 12.22 -52.44 -19.38
CA ALA A 7 12.04 -51.68 -18.16
C ALA A 7 12.67 -50.28 -18.31
N ALA A 8 11.83 -49.25 -18.43
CA ALA A 8 12.27 -47.86 -18.34
C ALA A 8 12.53 -47.50 -16.87
N SER A 9 13.79 -47.27 -16.52
CA SER A 9 14.19 -46.73 -15.22
C SER A 9 13.84 -45.24 -15.17
N VAL A 10 12.81 -44.89 -14.42
CA VAL A 10 12.46 -43.50 -14.11
C VAL A 10 13.37 -43.03 -12.99
N LEU A 11 14.39 -42.22 -13.32
CA LEU A 11 15.13 -41.45 -12.32
C LEU A 11 14.20 -40.39 -11.73
N PHE A 12 13.59 -40.70 -10.59
CA PHE A 12 12.89 -39.73 -9.77
C PHE A 12 13.95 -38.86 -9.06
N CYS A 13 14.31 -37.74 -9.69
CA CYS A 13 15.15 -36.72 -9.06
C CYS A 13 14.29 -35.97 -8.03
N ALA A 14 14.19 -36.53 -6.82
CA ALA A 14 13.60 -35.85 -5.69
C ALA A 14 14.48 -34.65 -5.31
N SER A 15 14.11 -33.46 -5.78
CA SER A 15 14.63 -32.20 -5.28
C SER A 15 14.09 -31.97 -3.86
N LEU A 16 14.77 -32.55 -2.86
CA LEU A 16 14.67 -32.05 -1.49
C LEU A 16 15.30 -30.65 -1.48
N ALA A 17 14.47 -29.62 -1.61
CA ALA A 17 14.83 -28.28 -1.19
C ALA A 17 15.13 -28.33 0.32
N LEU A 18 16.41 -28.25 0.71
CA LEU A 18 16.83 -28.04 2.10
C LEU A 18 16.46 -26.62 2.54
N ALA A 19 15.17 -26.40 2.84
CA ALA A 19 14.74 -25.24 3.61
C ALA A 19 15.07 -25.51 5.09
N GLY A 20 16.20 -24.97 5.56
CA GLY A 20 16.62 -25.14 6.96
C GLY A 20 18.09 -24.82 7.26
N ALA A 21 18.93 -24.55 6.26
CA ALA A 21 20.37 -24.31 6.44
C ALA A 21 20.70 -23.01 7.21
N ASP A 22 19.76 -22.06 7.29
CA ASP A 22 19.99 -20.76 7.92
C ASP A 22 19.56 -20.65 9.39
N VAL A 23 18.86 -21.66 9.92
CA VAL A 23 18.53 -21.76 11.35
C VAL A 23 19.55 -22.66 12.04
N VAL A 24 20.24 -22.13 13.05
CA VAL A 24 21.28 -22.87 13.78
C VAL A 24 20.66 -23.98 14.63
N GLU A 25 21.10 -25.21 14.42
CA GLU A 25 20.70 -26.35 15.27
C GLU A 25 21.54 -26.40 16.54
N LEU A 26 20.87 -26.34 17.69
CA LEU A 26 21.49 -26.43 19.01
C LEU A 26 21.27 -27.81 19.62
N THR A 27 22.18 -28.15 20.53
CA THR A 27 22.19 -29.38 21.32
C THR A 27 22.68 -29.06 22.73
N ASP A 28 22.54 -30.01 23.65
CA ASP A 28 23.10 -29.90 25.00
C ASP A 28 24.62 -29.64 25.03
N LYS A 29 25.35 -29.96 23.93
CA LYS A 29 26.81 -29.83 23.82
C LYS A 29 27.27 -28.47 23.31
N ASN A 30 26.52 -27.83 22.41
CA ASN A 30 26.94 -26.60 21.72
C ASN A 30 26.15 -25.35 22.15
N PHE A 31 25.13 -25.49 23.00
CA PHE A 31 24.28 -24.37 23.39
C PHE A 31 25.08 -23.23 24.01
N ASP A 32 25.89 -23.52 25.03
CA ASP A 32 26.65 -22.50 25.77
C ASP A 32 27.73 -21.85 24.88
N SER A 33 28.35 -22.61 23.98
CA SER A 33 29.37 -22.09 23.07
C SER A 33 28.80 -21.24 21.93
N ILE A 34 27.48 -21.26 21.70
CA ILE A 34 26.83 -20.48 20.64
C ILE A 34 26.02 -19.32 21.23
N ILE A 35 25.18 -19.59 22.24
CA ILE A 35 24.20 -18.64 22.78
C ILE A 35 24.81 -17.75 23.87
N ASN A 36 25.73 -18.29 24.68
CA ASN A 36 26.31 -17.56 25.81
C ASN A 36 27.61 -16.81 25.45
N GLN A 37 27.77 -16.42 24.18
CA GLN A 37 28.95 -15.69 23.67
C GLN A 37 28.71 -14.18 23.50
N GLY A 38 27.66 -13.63 24.13
CA GLY A 38 27.36 -12.19 24.07
C GLY A 38 26.55 -11.74 22.86
N LYS A 39 26.23 -12.63 21.92
CA LYS A 39 25.39 -12.32 20.75
C LYS A 39 23.91 -12.60 21.05
N PRO A 40 22.99 -11.69 20.69
CA PRO A 40 21.56 -11.94 20.89
C PRO A 40 21.04 -13.08 20.02
N ALA A 41 20.08 -13.85 20.53
CA ALA A 41 19.52 -15.00 19.85
C ALA A 41 18.02 -15.17 20.13
N LEU A 42 17.26 -15.56 19.09
CA LEU A 42 15.94 -16.14 19.25
C LEU A 42 16.07 -17.66 19.10
N VAL A 43 15.66 -18.42 20.13
CA VAL A 43 15.75 -19.87 20.15
C VAL A 43 14.38 -20.51 20.19
N LYS A 44 14.11 -21.42 19.24
CA LYS A 44 12.92 -22.27 19.20
C LYS A 44 13.17 -23.64 19.84
N PHE A 45 12.53 -23.87 20.97
CA PHE A 45 12.43 -25.19 21.59
C PHE A 45 11.26 -25.95 20.96
N TYR A 46 11.54 -27.12 20.39
CA TYR A 46 10.55 -27.93 19.68
C TYR A 46 10.69 -29.43 19.98
N ALA A 47 9.79 -30.24 19.41
CA ALA A 47 9.92 -31.70 19.36
C ALA A 47 9.37 -32.23 18.02
N ASP A 48 9.93 -33.32 17.49
CA ASP A 48 9.57 -33.84 16.15
C ASP A 48 8.11 -34.33 16.05
N TRP A 49 7.53 -34.79 17.15
CA TRP A 49 6.14 -35.27 17.20
C TRP A 49 5.11 -34.15 17.40
N CYS A 50 5.54 -32.92 17.64
CA CYS A 50 4.66 -31.79 17.97
C CYS A 50 4.06 -31.16 16.70
N GLY A 51 2.74 -31.31 16.51
CA GLY A 51 2.03 -30.74 15.36
C GLY A 51 2.11 -29.21 15.26
N HIS A 52 2.01 -28.49 16.40
CA HIS A 52 2.15 -27.03 16.43
C HIS A 52 3.56 -26.56 16.06
N CYS A 53 4.57 -27.39 16.32
CA CYS A 53 5.95 -27.13 15.97
C CYS A 53 6.17 -27.27 14.45
N LYS A 54 5.55 -28.30 13.84
CA LYS A 54 5.54 -28.48 12.38
C LYS A 54 4.85 -27.31 11.68
N LYS A 55 3.73 -26.80 12.23
CA LYS A 55 3.03 -25.62 11.69
C LYS A 55 3.88 -24.35 11.73
N LEU A 56 4.70 -24.16 12.77
CA LEU A 56 5.60 -23.00 12.89
C LEU A 56 6.88 -23.14 12.06
N ALA A 57 7.28 -24.36 11.70
CA ALA A 57 8.58 -24.60 11.07
C ALA A 57 8.81 -23.76 9.81
N PRO A 58 7.89 -23.67 8.83
CA PRO A 58 8.12 -22.87 7.61
C PRO A 58 8.42 -21.39 7.90
N ALA A 59 7.57 -20.74 8.71
CA ALA A 59 7.76 -19.33 9.07
C ALA A 59 9.06 -19.09 9.86
N TYR A 60 9.48 -20.07 10.67
CA TYR A 60 10.71 -19.96 11.44
C TYR A 60 11.97 -20.21 10.61
N ASP A 61 11.89 -21.08 9.61
CA ASP A 61 13.00 -21.31 8.67
C ASP A 61 13.14 -20.11 7.72
N GLU A 62 12.03 -19.53 7.25
CA GLU A 62 12.02 -18.25 6.53
C GLU A 62 12.61 -17.11 7.36
N LEU A 63 12.35 -17.06 8.67
CA LEU A 63 12.98 -16.10 9.58
C LEU A 63 14.51 -16.29 9.61
N GLY A 64 15.00 -17.52 9.69
CA GLY A 64 16.42 -17.82 9.59
C GLY A 64 17.02 -17.27 8.30
N THR A 65 16.37 -17.55 7.17
CA THR A 65 16.78 -17.04 5.84
C THR A 65 16.77 -15.51 5.80
N ALA A 66 15.76 -14.86 6.37
CA ALA A 66 15.62 -13.41 6.37
C ALA A 66 16.74 -12.70 7.13
N PHE A 67 17.27 -13.32 8.18
CA PHE A 67 18.39 -12.80 8.97
C PHE A 67 19.74 -13.40 8.59
N SER A 68 19.79 -14.24 7.55
CA SER A 68 21.00 -14.98 7.14
C SER A 68 22.21 -14.09 6.81
N SER A 69 21.95 -12.89 6.30
CA SER A 69 22.99 -11.92 5.93
C SER A 69 23.47 -11.03 7.08
N VAL A 70 22.90 -11.19 8.28
CA VAL A 70 23.23 -10.45 9.51
C VAL A 70 23.46 -11.40 10.69
N LYS A 71 23.93 -12.63 10.42
CA LYS A 71 24.29 -13.65 11.43
C LYS A 71 25.38 -13.19 12.40
N ASP A 72 26.14 -12.16 12.04
CA ASP A 72 27.09 -11.47 12.90
C ASP A 72 26.40 -10.64 14.00
N LYS A 73 25.16 -10.20 13.78
CA LYS A 73 24.38 -9.37 14.71
C LYS A 73 23.36 -10.12 15.54
N VAL A 74 22.74 -11.17 14.99
CA VAL A 74 21.69 -11.93 15.68
C VAL A 74 21.67 -13.40 15.23
N ILE A 75 21.36 -14.30 16.15
CA ILE A 75 21.26 -15.74 15.89
C ILE A 75 19.78 -16.16 15.87
N ILE A 76 19.37 -16.86 14.82
CA ILE A 76 18.10 -17.59 14.78
C ILE A 76 18.43 -19.08 14.93
N ALA A 77 17.92 -19.72 15.98
CA ALA A 77 18.30 -21.07 16.34
C ALA A 77 17.12 -21.93 16.77
N LYS A 78 17.28 -23.26 16.70
CA LYS A 78 16.31 -24.23 17.18
C LYS A 78 16.99 -25.35 17.96
N ILE A 79 16.24 -25.96 18.87
CA ILE A 79 16.67 -27.10 19.67
C ILE A 79 15.52 -28.08 19.87
N ASP A 80 15.76 -29.35 19.57
CA ASP A 80 14.83 -30.42 19.95
C ASP A 80 14.92 -30.65 21.47
N GLY A 81 14.00 -30.05 22.21
CA GLY A 81 13.95 -30.13 23.68
C GLY A 81 13.57 -31.52 24.19
N SER A 82 13.02 -32.39 23.34
CA SER A 82 12.73 -33.78 23.70
C SER A 82 13.99 -34.65 23.76
N LYS A 83 15.01 -34.30 22.96
CA LYS A 83 16.32 -34.97 22.92
C LYS A 83 17.38 -34.29 23.78
N ASN A 84 17.27 -32.97 23.97
CA ASN A 84 18.24 -32.14 24.69
C ASN A 84 17.70 -31.72 26.07
N LYS A 85 17.60 -32.70 26.97
CA LYS A 85 16.92 -32.55 28.26
C LYS A 85 17.62 -31.56 29.20
N LYS A 86 18.96 -31.47 29.14
CA LYS A 86 19.72 -30.58 30.03
C LYS A 86 19.32 -29.13 29.79
N ILE A 87 19.40 -28.68 28.55
CA ILE A 87 19.05 -27.30 28.18
C ILE A 87 17.54 -27.06 28.32
N ASN A 88 16.70 -28.05 27.97
CA ASN A 88 15.25 -27.94 28.13
C ASN A 88 14.85 -27.69 29.60
N SER A 89 15.43 -28.44 30.54
CA SER A 89 15.20 -28.28 31.98
C SER A 89 15.82 -26.98 32.51
N GLN A 90 17.04 -26.64 32.09
CA GLN A 90 17.73 -25.42 32.52
C GLN A 90 16.91 -24.15 32.27
N TYR A 91 16.23 -24.06 31.13
CA TYR A 91 15.40 -22.90 30.78
C TYR A 91 13.90 -23.11 31.05
N GLY A 92 13.54 -24.15 31.81
CA GLY A 92 12.17 -24.36 32.29
C GLY A 92 11.14 -24.57 31.18
N VAL A 93 11.50 -25.23 30.08
CA VAL A 93 10.58 -25.45 28.95
C VAL A 93 9.61 -26.58 29.27
N LYS A 94 8.34 -26.23 29.47
CA LYS A 94 7.25 -27.14 29.87
C LYS A 94 6.38 -27.63 28.71
N GLY A 95 6.55 -27.06 27.51
CA GLY A 95 5.73 -27.41 26.34
C GLY A 95 6.32 -26.88 25.04
N PHE A 96 5.85 -27.40 23.91
CA PHE A 96 6.37 -27.08 22.59
C PHE A 96 5.27 -26.54 21.64
N PRO A 97 5.60 -25.60 20.74
CA PRO A 97 6.87 -24.88 20.67
C PRO A 97 6.95 -23.79 21.75
N THR A 98 8.15 -23.60 22.33
CA THR A 98 8.48 -22.47 23.21
C THR A 98 9.57 -21.64 22.53
N LEU A 99 9.38 -20.33 22.46
CA LEU A 99 10.34 -19.39 21.87
C LEU A 99 10.93 -18.53 22.99
N LYS A 100 12.25 -18.42 23.05
CA LYS A 100 12.96 -17.64 24.07
C LYS A 100 13.98 -16.70 23.44
N TRP A 101 14.04 -15.48 23.94
CA TRP A 101 14.96 -14.44 23.53
C TRP A 101 16.13 -14.33 24.52
N PHE A 102 17.33 -14.43 23.98
CA PHE A 102 18.59 -14.27 24.69
C PHE A 102 19.19 -12.95 24.24
N SER A 103 19.37 -11.97 25.13
CA SER A 103 19.84 -10.64 24.77
C SER A 103 21.35 -10.53 24.55
N GLY A 104 22.08 -11.63 24.72
CA GLY A 104 23.54 -11.68 24.65
C GLY A 104 24.19 -11.33 25.99
N ASP A 105 23.89 -10.15 26.54
CA ASP A 105 24.39 -9.64 27.83
C ASP A 105 23.72 -10.32 29.06
N LYS A 106 22.48 -10.81 28.92
CA LYS A 106 21.72 -11.55 29.95
C LYS A 106 21.30 -12.93 29.46
N ALA A 107 22.18 -13.63 28.74
CA ALA A 107 21.84 -14.93 28.15
C ALA A 107 21.42 -16.01 29.17
N LYS A 108 21.75 -15.85 30.46
CA LYS A 108 21.31 -16.76 31.53
C LYS A 108 19.85 -16.56 31.97
N GLU A 109 19.23 -15.45 31.61
CA GLU A 109 17.85 -15.10 31.97
C GLU A 109 17.05 -14.72 30.70
N PRO A 110 16.73 -15.69 29.84
CA PRO A 110 16.04 -15.40 28.59
C PRO A 110 14.58 -15.00 28.81
N GLU A 111 14.12 -14.08 27.97
CA GLU A 111 12.72 -13.64 27.95
C GLU A 111 11.85 -14.59 27.11
N ASP A 112 10.65 -14.91 27.60
CA ASP A 112 9.68 -15.67 26.80
C ASP A 112 9.10 -14.80 25.67
N TYR A 113 9.15 -15.30 24.44
CA TYR A 113 8.43 -14.70 23.33
C TYR A 113 6.96 -15.16 23.34
N LYS A 114 6.06 -14.19 23.48
CA LYS A 114 4.60 -14.42 23.56
C LYS A 114 3.83 -13.86 22.35
N GLY A 115 4.54 -13.37 21.33
CA GLY A 115 3.92 -12.78 20.14
C GLY A 115 3.39 -13.80 19.12
N GLY A 116 2.91 -13.28 17.98
CA GLY A 116 2.41 -14.09 16.86
C GLY A 116 3.47 -15.01 16.26
N ARG A 117 3.05 -16.12 15.65
CA ARG A 117 3.94 -17.15 15.08
C ARG A 117 4.07 -17.05 13.55
N THR A 118 3.92 -15.83 13.02
CA THR A 118 4.10 -15.53 11.58
C THR A 118 5.49 -14.96 11.34
N LEU A 119 5.97 -14.99 10.09
CA LEU A 119 7.28 -14.43 9.73
C LEU A 119 7.37 -12.95 10.12
N GLU A 120 6.28 -12.20 9.93
CA GLU A 120 6.17 -10.77 10.19
C GLU A 120 6.38 -10.48 11.69
N ALA A 121 5.56 -11.06 12.56
CA ALA A 121 5.64 -10.83 14.00
C ALA A 121 7.00 -11.26 14.59
N LEU A 122 7.57 -12.36 14.10
CA LEU A 122 8.88 -12.83 14.50
C LEU A 122 9.99 -11.86 14.03
N SER A 123 9.91 -11.38 12.80
CA SER A 123 10.92 -10.47 12.22
C SER A 123 10.92 -9.11 12.90
N GLU A 124 9.74 -8.57 13.21
CA GLU A 124 9.60 -7.33 13.99
C GLU A 124 10.21 -7.47 15.38
N PHE A 125 9.91 -8.58 16.07
CA PHE A 125 10.45 -8.83 17.39
C PHE A 125 11.98 -8.90 17.38
N VAL A 126 12.55 -9.71 16.47
CA VAL A 126 14.00 -9.85 16.32
C VAL A 126 14.64 -8.49 15.97
N THR A 127 14.04 -7.74 15.05
CA THR A 127 14.53 -6.41 14.67
C THR A 127 14.51 -5.44 15.85
N LYS A 128 13.40 -5.40 16.61
CA LYS A 128 13.24 -4.53 17.77
C LYS A 128 14.24 -4.86 18.87
N LYS A 129 14.51 -6.15 19.12
CA LYS A 129 15.39 -6.59 20.21
C LYS A 129 16.88 -6.55 19.86
N SER A 130 17.26 -6.74 18.60
CA SER A 130 18.67 -6.79 18.17
C SER A 130 19.16 -5.56 17.39
N GLY A 131 18.24 -4.75 16.85
CA GLY A 131 18.56 -3.71 15.87
C GLY A 131 18.99 -4.25 14.49
N ALA A 132 19.06 -5.57 14.29
CA ALA A 132 19.38 -6.18 13.00
C ALA A 132 18.16 -6.10 12.07
N LYS A 133 18.38 -5.79 10.78
CA LYS A 133 17.32 -5.70 9.79
C LYS A 133 17.22 -7.01 9.00
N ALA A 134 15.99 -7.52 8.88
CA ALA A 134 15.67 -8.62 7.97
C ALA A 134 15.88 -8.24 6.50
N LYS A 135 16.02 -9.23 5.62
CA LYS A 135 15.97 -9.10 4.15
C LYS A 135 14.81 -9.94 3.58
N GLY A 136 14.48 -9.71 2.31
CA GLY A 136 13.49 -10.50 1.57
C GLY A 136 12.04 -10.27 2.03
N ALA A 137 11.18 -11.29 1.94
CA ALA A 137 9.75 -11.21 2.26
C ALA A 137 9.46 -10.66 3.67
N ALA A 138 10.36 -10.92 4.63
CA ALA A 138 10.33 -10.39 6.00
C ALA A 138 10.60 -8.87 6.10
N ALA A 139 11.32 -8.30 5.14
CA ALA A 139 11.55 -6.85 5.03
C ALA A 139 10.49 -6.14 4.17
N ALA A 140 9.84 -6.90 3.28
CA ALA A 140 8.90 -6.38 2.28
C ALA A 140 7.47 -6.19 2.79
N LYS A 141 7.14 -6.72 3.96
CA LYS A 141 5.85 -6.47 4.62
C LYS A 141 6.04 -5.63 5.88
N LYS A 142 6.32 -4.33 5.68
CA LYS A 142 5.51 -3.38 6.46
C LYS A 142 4.08 -3.65 6.00
N GLU A 143 3.14 -3.84 6.92
CA GLU A 143 1.74 -3.67 6.51
C GLU A 143 1.69 -2.38 5.68
N PRO A 144 1.08 -2.39 4.48
CA PRO A 144 0.94 -1.16 3.71
C PRO A 144 0.37 -0.15 4.69
N VAL A 145 1.08 0.97 4.87
CA VAL A 145 0.63 2.01 5.79
C VAL A 145 -0.75 2.38 5.31
N SER A 146 -1.78 1.98 6.06
CA SER A 146 -3.15 2.19 5.63
C SER A 146 -3.34 3.69 5.45
N HIS A 147 -3.82 4.07 4.27
CA HIS A 147 -4.20 5.45 3.99
C HIS A 147 -5.63 5.73 4.48
N VAL A 148 -6.31 4.72 5.04
CA VAL A 148 -7.63 4.86 5.66
C VAL A 148 -7.46 5.44 7.06
N LYS A 149 -8.07 6.60 7.27
CA LYS A 149 -8.07 7.29 8.56
C LYS A 149 -9.10 6.65 9.51
N ILE A 150 -8.64 6.18 10.66
CA ILE A 150 -9.53 5.68 11.72
C ILE A 150 -10.19 6.85 12.44
N LEU A 151 -11.52 6.83 12.50
CA LEU A 151 -12.33 7.78 13.23
C LEU A 151 -12.97 7.13 14.47
N THR A 152 -13.11 7.95 15.52
CA THR A 152 -13.72 7.65 16.82
C THR A 152 -14.54 8.85 17.26
N ASP A 153 -15.35 8.70 18.31
CA ASP A 153 -16.16 9.79 18.86
C ASP A 153 -15.31 11.04 19.21
N SER A 154 -14.03 10.83 19.56
CA SER A 154 -13.10 11.90 19.95
C SER A 154 -12.56 12.76 18.80
N ASN A 155 -12.54 12.25 17.57
CA ASN A 155 -11.92 12.94 16.42
C ASN A 155 -12.84 13.04 15.20
N PHE A 156 -14.03 12.42 15.25
CA PHE A 156 -14.94 12.37 14.12
C PHE A 156 -15.32 13.76 13.64
N GLU A 157 -15.78 14.63 14.54
CA GLU A 157 -16.26 15.97 14.18
C GLU A 157 -15.16 16.84 13.56
N GLU A 158 -13.95 16.80 14.12
CA GLU A 158 -12.81 17.58 13.61
C GLU A 158 -12.42 17.15 12.19
N ILE A 159 -12.43 15.84 11.93
CA ILE A 159 -11.97 15.30 10.65
C ILE A 159 -13.09 15.33 9.62
N ALA A 160 -14.25 14.74 9.93
CA ALA A 160 -15.34 14.57 8.98
C ALA A 160 -15.99 15.90 8.58
N ASN A 161 -16.02 16.89 9.47
CA ASN A 161 -16.61 18.21 9.20
C ASN A 161 -15.55 19.31 8.96
N ASP A 162 -14.31 18.94 8.61
CA ASP A 162 -13.29 19.91 8.19
C ASP A 162 -13.80 20.68 6.95
N PRO A 163 -14.01 22.01 7.02
CA PRO A 163 -14.57 22.78 5.92
C PRO A 163 -13.67 22.81 4.67
N LYS A 164 -12.42 22.35 4.77
CA LYS A 164 -11.45 22.30 3.66
C LYS A 164 -11.32 20.91 3.04
N LYS A 165 -11.98 19.88 3.59
CA LYS A 165 -11.80 18.50 3.14
C LYS A 165 -13.11 17.78 2.88
N GLY A 166 -13.15 17.03 1.80
CA GLY A 166 -14.13 15.99 1.58
C GLY A 166 -13.70 14.71 2.31
N VAL A 167 -14.58 14.13 3.11
CA VAL A 167 -14.27 12.90 3.86
C VAL A 167 -15.22 11.79 3.46
N PHE A 168 -14.70 10.74 2.85
CA PHE A 168 -15.48 9.54 2.56
C PHE A 168 -15.30 8.54 3.70
N VAL A 169 -16.38 8.20 4.40
CA VAL A 169 -16.37 7.39 5.62
C VAL A 169 -17.07 6.05 5.39
N LYS A 170 -16.36 4.96 5.69
CA LYS A 170 -16.91 3.61 5.81
C LYS A 170 -17.28 3.29 7.26
N PHE A 171 -18.58 3.17 7.52
CA PHE A 171 -19.09 2.64 8.78
C PHE A 171 -19.22 1.12 8.68
N TYR A 172 -18.58 0.39 9.58
CA TYR A 172 -18.51 -1.08 9.51
C TYR A 172 -18.59 -1.75 10.88
N ALA A 173 -18.64 -3.08 10.89
CA ALA A 173 -18.43 -3.91 12.07
C ALA A 173 -17.46 -5.08 11.76
N PRO A 174 -16.62 -5.55 12.71
CA PRO A 174 -15.57 -6.53 12.42
C PRO A 174 -16.12 -7.94 12.08
N TRP A 175 -17.34 -8.25 12.52
CA TRP A 175 -18.00 -9.52 12.25
C TRP A 175 -18.74 -9.53 10.91
N CYS A 176 -18.93 -8.38 10.26
CA CYS A 176 -19.69 -8.24 9.02
C CYS A 176 -18.91 -8.79 7.81
N GLY A 177 -19.47 -9.81 7.14
CA GLY A 177 -18.85 -10.44 5.96
C GLY A 177 -18.67 -9.48 4.78
N HIS A 178 -19.70 -8.71 4.44
CA HIS A 178 -19.63 -7.71 3.35
C HIS A 178 -18.57 -6.64 3.60
N CYS A 179 -18.33 -6.29 4.87
CA CYS A 179 -17.32 -5.32 5.29
C CYS A 179 -15.91 -5.88 5.06
N LYS A 180 -15.69 -7.16 5.38
CA LYS A 180 -14.43 -7.85 5.11
C LYS A 180 -14.16 -7.94 3.61
N SER A 181 -15.19 -8.19 2.79
CA SER A 181 -15.05 -8.21 1.33
C SER A 181 -14.74 -6.83 0.74
N LEU A 182 -15.32 -5.75 1.30
CA LEU A 182 -15.08 -4.38 0.84
C LEU A 182 -13.71 -3.83 1.29
N ALA A 183 -13.20 -4.25 2.45
CA ALA A 183 -11.96 -3.74 3.03
C ALA A 183 -10.77 -3.62 2.04
N PRO A 184 -10.40 -4.65 1.25
CA PRO A 184 -9.30 -4.52 0.30
C PRO A 184 -9.56 -3.50 -0.81
N VAL A 185 -10.81 -3.33 -1.25
CA VAL A 185 -11.17 -2.34 -2.28
C VAL A 185 -11.11 -0.93 -1.69
N TYR A 186 -11.55 -0.78 -0.44
CA TYR A 186 -11.53 0.51 0.27
C TYR A 186 -10.10 0.98 0.58
N GLU A 187 -9.17 0.06 0.83
CA GLU A 187 -7.73 0.37 0.95
C GLU A 187 -7.13 0.87 -0.36
N LYS A 188 -7.49 0.26 -1.50
CA LYS A 188 -7.07 0.78 -2.81
C LYS A 188 -7.60 2.19 -3.06
N LEU A 189 -8.87 2.42 -2.75
CA LEU A 189 -9.47 3.77 -2.83
C LEU A 189 -8.68 4.78 -1.98
N ALA A 190 -8.26 4.40 -0.77
CA ALA A 190 -7.42 5.26 0.07
C ALA A 190 -6.06 5.57 -0.56
N VAL A 191 -5.45 4.60 -1.25
CA VAL A 191 -4.23 4.82 -2.04
C VAL A 191 -4.50 5.76 -3.22
N ASP A 192 -5.61 5.58 -3.93
CA ASP A 192 -5.96 6.39 -5.12
C ASP A 192 -6.05 7.88 -4.79
N PHE A 193 -6.60 8.20 -3.61
CA PHE A 193 -6.78 9.57 -3.14
C PHE A 193 -5.71 10.04 -2.15
N SER A 194 -4.68 9.22 -1.85
CA SER A 194 -3.62 9.57 -0.89
C SER A 194 -2.84 10.85 -1.23
N ARG A 195 -2.90 11.29 -2.50
CA ARG A 195 -2.24 12.50 -3.01
C ARG A 195 -3.19 13.68 -3.23
N GLU A 196 -4.46 13.55 -2.83
CA GLU A 196 -5.42 14.65 -2.81
C GLU A 196 -5.51 15.24 -1.39
N PRO A 197 -4.87 16.38 -1.10
CA PRO A 197 -4.80 16.92 0.26
C PRO A 197 -6.15 17.40 0.81
N SER A 198 -7.11 17.65 -0.08
CA SER A 198 -8.50 18.00 0.24
C SER A 198 -9.39 16.78 0.44
N ILE A 199 -8.86 15.55 0.38
CA ILE A 199 -9.67 14.32 0.52
C ILE A 199 -9.12 13.43 1.62
N VAL A 200 -10.04 12.86 2.41
CA VAL A 200 -9.75 11.87 3.43
C VAL A 200 -10.62 10.65 3.20
N ILE A 201 -10.00 9.48 3.05
CA ILE A 201 -10.69 8.20 3.08
C ILE A 201 -10.59 7.66 4.51
N ALA A 202 -11.73 7.33 5.12
CA ALA A 202 -11.83 7.10 6.55
C ALA A 202 -12.75 5.93 6.91
N GLU A 203 -12.63 5.42 8.13
CA GLU A 203 -13.52 4.37 8.62
C GLU A 203 -13.88 4.54 10.10
N VAL A 204 -15.04 3.99 10.46
CA VAL A 204 -15.57 3.92 11.82
C VAL A 204 -16.03 2.49 12.10
N ASP A 205 -15.48 1.88 13.14
CA ASP A 205 -15.96 0.60 13.67
C ASP A 205 -17.14 0.84 14.60
N CYS A 206 -18.37 0.66 14.12
CA CYS A 206 -19.60 0.85 14.91
C CYS A 206 -19.86 -0.25 15.94
N ASN A 207 -19.00 -1.26 16.05
CA ASN A 207 -19.07 -2.27 17.10
C ASN A 207 -18.24 -1.87 18.35
N ASN A 208 -17.44 -0.80 18.26
CA ASN A 208 -16.64 -0.31 19.37
C ASN A 208 -17.44 0.68 20.25
N GLN A 209 -17.14 0.70 21.55
CA GLN A 209 -17.84 1.60 22.48
C GLN A 209 -17.48 3.07 22.26
N ASN A 210 -16.25 3.35 21.80
CA ASN A 210 -15.73 4.71 21.59
C ASN A 210 -16.12 5.33 20.24
N THR A 211 -17.04 4.72 19.51
CA THR A 211 -17.55 5.15 18.19
C THR A 211 -19.07 5.14 18.13
N LYS A 212 -19.73 4.69 19.22
CA LYS A 212 -21.18 4.47 19.25
C LYS A 212 -21.92 5.79 19.08
N ALA A 213 -21.43 6.89 19.67
CA ALA A 213 -22.10 8.18 19.55
C ALA A 213 -22.08 8.68 18.09
N SER A 214 -20.95 8.54 17.39
CA SER A 214 -20.86 8.86 15.96
C SER A 214 -21.77 7.97 15.11
N CYS A 215 -21.80 6.65 15.34
CA CYS A 215 -22.65 5.76 14.57
C CYS A 215 -24.15 5.99 14.82
N ASP A 216 -24.56 6.26 16.06
CA ASP A 216 -25.94 6.60 16.41
C ASP A 216 -26.34 7.96 15.79
N LYS A 217 -25.49 8.99 15.91
CA LYS A 217 -25.71 10.33 15.35
C LYS A 217 -25.89 10.31 13.83
N HIS A 218 -25.18 9.43 13.14
CA HIS A 218 -25.26 9.27 11.69
C HIS A 218 -26.24 8.17 11.25
N GLU A 219 -27.08 7.68 12.17
CA GLU A 219 -28.19 6.76 11.90
C GLU A 219 -27.73 5.49 11.16
N ILE A 220 -26.60 4.93 11.56
CA ILE A 220 -26.04 3.74 10.91
C ILE A 220 -26.82 2.49 11.35
N GLN A 221 -27.63 1.94 10.44
CA GLN A 221 -28.49 0.79 10.72
C GLN A 221 -28.04 -0.52 10.09
N SER A 222 -27.13 -0.48 9.12
CA SER A 222 -26.62 -1.68 8.45
C SER A 222 -25.15 -1.49 8.06
N PHE A 223 -24.48 -2.58 7.70
CA PHE A 223 -23.07 -2.54 7.36
C PHE A 223 -22.74 -3.26 6.05
N PRO A 224 -21.76 -2.77 5.27
CA PRO A 224 -21.15 -1.44 5.41
C PRO A 224 -22.10 -0.34 4.92
N THR A 225 -22.09 0.80 5.60
CA THR A 225 -22.71 2.06 5.12
C THR A 225 -21.59 3.03 4.78
N LEU A 226 -21.66 3.64 3.60
CA LEU A 226 -20.65 4.56 3.09
C LEU A 226 -21.25 5.96 2.97
N LYS A 227 -20.67 6.97 3.62
CA LYS A 227 -21.16 8.36 3.54
C LYS A 227 -20.01 9.31 3.23
N TYR A 228 -20.29 10.29 2.36
CA TYR A 228 -19.38 11.38 2.04
C TYR A 228 -19.79 12.64 2.78
N PHE A 229 -18.82 13.23 3.47
CA PHE A 229 -18.92 14.49 4.17
C PHE A 229 -18.22 15.55 3.31
N PRO A 230 -18.98 16.38 2.57
CA PRO A 230 -18.39 17.36 1.69
C PRO A 230 -17.67 18.49 2.43
N ALA A 231 -16.65 19.05 1.78
CA ALA A 231 -16.02 20.28 2.23
C ALA A 231 -17.05 21.43 2.26
N GLY A 232 -16.91 22.31 3.25
CA GLY A 232 -17.79 23.47 3.47
C GLY A 232 -18.82 23.26 4.58
N ALA A 233 -18.93 24.25 5.47
CA ALA A 233 -19.66 24.17 6.74
C ALA A 233 -21.18 23.93 6.65
N SER A 234 -21.77 23.88 5.46
CA SER A 234 -23.21 23.69 5.26
C SER A 234 -23.55 22.68 4.16
N ALA A 235 -22.55 21.93 3.71
CA ALA A 235 -22.74 20.94 2.66
C ALA A 235 -23.39 19.67 3.25
N LYS A 236 -24.36 19.11 2.52
CA LYS A 236 -25.15 17.97 3.00
C LYS A 236 -24.35 16.68 2.87
N VAL A 237 -24.34 15.86 3.91
CA VAL A 237 -23.77 14.51 3.86
C VAL A 237 -24.50 13.68 2.80
N VAL A 238 -23.74 12.99 1.95
CA VAL A 238 -24.26 12.19 0.83
C VAL A 238 -23.98 10.73 1.12
N GLU A 239 -25.01 9.88 1.14
CA GLU A 239 -24.83 8.44 1.23
C GLU A 239 -24.48 7.84 -0.14
N PHE A 240 -23.47 6.98 -0.18
CA PHE A 240 -23.06 6.29 -1.40
C PHE A 240 -23.93 5.05 -1.63
N GLN A 241 -24.64 5.04 -2.75
CA GLN A 241 -25.55 3.97 -3.18
C GLN A 241 -25.03 3.21 -4.41
N GLY A 242 -23.77 3.45 -4.81
CA GLY A 242 -23.17 2.81 -5.97
C GLY A 242 -22.64 1.41 -5.68
N GLU A 243 -22.08 0.79 -6.73
CA GLU A 243 -21.42 -0.51 -6.62
C GLU A 243 -20.17 -0.41 -5.75
N ARG A 244 -19.90 -1.46 -4.97
CA ARG A 244 -18.76 -1.51 -4.04
C ARG A 244 -17.44 -1.88 -4.74
N GLU A 245 -17.29 -1.42 -5.97
CA GLU A 245 -16.11 -1.58 -6.81
C GLU A 245 -15.23 -0.32 -6.78
N GLU A 246 -13.93 -0.51 -7.01
CA GLU A 246 -12.93 0.56 -6.99
C GLU A 246 -13.29 1.72 -7.92
N SER A 247 -13.62 1.42 -9.18
CA SER A 247 -14.00 2.40 -10.20
C SER A 247 -15.24 3.21 -9.82
N SER A 248 -16.26 2.57 -9.26
CA SER A 248 -17.50 3.24 -8.85
C SER A 248 -17.28 4.20 -7.70
N MET A 249 -16.50 3.78 -6.69
CA MET A 249 -16.14 4.66 -5.57
C MET A 249 -15.21 5.80 -5.99
N VAL A 250 -14.23 5.55 -6.86
CA VAL A 250 -13.36 6.59 -7.43
C VAL A 250 -14.18 7.64 -8.17
N ALA A 251 -15.07 7.20 -9.06
CA ALA A 251 -15.95 8.10 -9.81
C ALA A 251 -16.82 8.95 -8.87
N PHE A 252 -17.40 8.32 -7.84
CA PHE A 252 -18.19 9.05 -6.85
C PHE A 252 -17.37 10.10 -6.09
N VAL A 253 -16.20 9.74 -5.55
CA VAL A 253 -15.35 10.70 -4.83
C VAL A 253 -14.92 11.83 -5.76
N ASN A 254 -14.56 11.55 -7.01
CA ASN A 254 -14.23 12.57 -8.01
C ASN A 254 -15.36 13.58 -8.22
N VAL A 255 -16.59 13.10 -8.41
CA VAL A 255 -17.78 13.96 -8.57
C VAL A 255 -18.00 14.84 -7.34
N GLN A 256 -17.88 14.26 -6.15
CA GLN A 256 -18.11 14.98 -4.90
C GLN A 256 -16.99 15.97 -4.53
N ALA A 257 -15.77 15.71 -5.00
CA ALA A 257 -14.57 16.46 -4.66
C ALA A 257 -14.13 17.47 -5.74
N GLY A 258 -14.63 17.34 -6.97
CA GLY A 258 -14.09 18.05 -8.12
C GLY A 258 -12.67 17.60 -8.48
N THR A 259 -12.35 16.33 -8.23
CA THR A 259 -11.06 15.72 -8.59
C THR A 259 -11.23 14.79 -9.79
N ASP A 260 -10.12 14.30 -10.34
CA ASP A 260 -10.12 13.42 -11.51
C ASP A 260 -9.03 12.34 -11.37
N ARG A 261 -9.17 11.52 -10.32
CA ARG A 261 -8.31 10.35 -10.09
C ARG A 261 -8.80 9.13 -10.86
N LEU A 262 -7.88 8.26 -11.24
CA LEU A 262 -8.16 6.95 -11.82
C LEU A 262 -7.83 5.84 -10.80
N PRO A 263 -8.44 4.65 -10.91
CA PRO A 263 -7.99 3.47 -10.17
C PRO A 263 -6.46 3.26 -10.31
N GLY A 264 -5.78 3.01 -9.20
CA GLY A 264 -4.31 3.02 -9.11
C GLY A 264 -3.68 4.40 -8.82
N GLY A 265 -4.50 5.41 -8.54
CA GLY A 265 -4.10 6.76 -8.13
C GLY A 265 -3.55 7.64 -9.25
N GLY A 266 -3.66 7.23 -10.50
CA GLY A 266 -3.34 8.06 -11.66
C GLY A 266 -4.26 9.28 -11.78
N LEU A 267 -3.92 10.21 -12.67
CA LEU A 267 -4.78 11.34 -13.01
C LEU A 267 -5.47 11.08 -14.35
N GLY A 268 -6.74 11.44 -14.44
CA GLY A 268 -7.52 11.42 -15.67
C GLY A 268 -7.13 12.54 -16.63
N PRO A 269 -7.80 12.60 -17.80
CA PRO A 269 -7.46 13.52 -18.88
C PRO A 269 -7.82 14.99 -18.60
N ASP A 270 -8.73 15.25 -17.66
CA ASP A 270 -9.22 16.60 -17.36
C ASP A 270 -8.49 17.20 -16.14
N SER A 271 -7.74 16.38 -15.41
CA SER A 271 -6.88 16.81 -14.31
C SER A 271 -5.94 17.94 -14.71
N GLY A 272 -6.08 19.08 -14.02
CA GLY A 272 -5.25 20.27 -14.20
C GLY A 272 -5.64 21.14 -15.39
N THR A 273 -6.69 20.80 -16.14
CA THR A 273 -7.20 21.66 -17.21
C THR A 273 -8.21 22.66 -16.68
N ILE A 274 -8.36 23.78 -17.38
CA ILE A 274 -9.23 24.90 -16.97
C ILE A 274 -10.27 25.07 -18.07
N GLY A 275 -11.52 24.69 -17.80
CA GLY A 275 -12.60 24.66 -18.80
C GLY A 275 -12.75 25.96 -19.59
N LEU A 276 -12.67 27.12 -18.92
CA LEU A 276 -12.72 28.43 -19.58
C LEU A 276 -11.60 28.59 -20.63
N LEU A 277 -10.37 28.22 -20.29
CA LEU A 277 -9.22 28.34 -21.20
C LEU A 277 -9.27 27.24 -22.28
N ASP A 278 -9.76 26.05 -21.96
CA ASP A 278 -9.94 24.95 -22.91
C ASP A 278 -10.93 25.34 -24.02
N GLU A 279 -12.07 25.96 -23.68
CA GLU A 279 -13.02 26.47 -24.66
C GLU A 279 -12.42 27.58 -25.53
N MET A 280 -11.64 28.49 -24.93
CA MET A 280 -10.92 29.51 -25.70
C MET A 280 -9.90 28.89 -26.67
N ILE A 281 -9.17 27.84 -26.27
CA ILE A 281 -8.26 27.11 -27.18
C ILE A 281 -9.05 26.57 -28.36
N LYS A 282 -10.17 25.86 -28.11
CA LYS A 282 -11.01 25.29 -29.19
C LYS A 282 -11.50 26.35 -30.16
N GLU A 283 -11.90 27.51 -29.67
CA GLU A 283 -12.48 28.58 -30.50
C GLU A 283 -11.42 29.40 -31.25
N LYS A 284 -10.28 29.69 -30.62
CA LYS A 284 -9.28 30.66 -31.12
C LYS A 284 -8.11 30.01 -31.83
N LEU A 285 -7.62 28.86 -31.36
CA LEU A 285 -6.43 28.22 -31.92
C LEU A 285 -6.56 27.94 -33.43
N PRO A 286 -7.71 27.47 -33.96
CA PRO A 286 -7.89 27.28 -35.41
C PRO A 286 -7.85 28.59 -36.21
N LYS A 287 -8.14 29.73 -35.58
CA LYS A 287 -8.14 31.07 -36.20
C LYS A 287 -6.74 31.69 -36.21
N GLY A 288 -5.77 31.08 -35.53
CA GLY A 288 -4.38 31.51 -35.46
C GLY A 288 -3.90 31.79 -34.04
N LEU A 289 -2.59 31.97 -33.89
CA LEU A 289 -1.91 32.14 -32.60
C LEU A 289 -1.73 33.61 -32.19
N ALA A 290 -2.07 34.56 -33.05
CA ALA A 290 -1.90 35.99 -32.77
C ALA A 290 -2.84 36.43 -31.64
N GLY A 291 -2.32 37.14 -30.63
CA GLY A 291 -3.13 37.69 -29.53
C GLY A 291 -3.60 36.69 -28.46
N ILE A 292 -3.63 35.37 -28.74
CA ILE A 292 -4.20 34.35 -27.85
C ILE A 292 -3.59 34.34 -26.43
N ALA A 293 -2.29 34.64 -26.31
CA ALA A 293 -1.62 34.70 -25.01
C ALA A 293 -2.13 35.86 -24.13
N ALA A 294 -2.46 37.02 -24.73
CA ALA A 294 -3.02 38.15 -24.01
C ALA A 294 -4.46 37.88 -23.57
N GLU A 295 -5.25 37.23 -24.44
CA GLU A 295 -6.61 36.80 -24.08
C GLU A 295 -6.60 35.80 -22.91
N PHE A 296 -5.66 34.85 -22.89
CA PHE A 296 -5.49 33.96 -21.72
C PHE A 296 -5.04 34.71 -20.47
N GLU A 297 -4.23 35.76 -20.58
CA GLU A 297 -3.87 36.58 -19.43
C GLU A 297 -5.09 37.29 -18.83
N ASP A 298 -6.02 37.74 -19.66
CA ASP A 298 -7.27 38.34 -19.20
C ASP A 298 -8.23 37.32 -18.60
N ALA A 299 -8.44 36.19 -19.27
CA ALA A 299 -9.28 35.10 -18.76
C ALA A 299 -8.71 34.48 -17.48
N ALA A 300 -7.38 34.37 -17.36
CA ALA A 300 -6.70 33.85 -16.17
C ALA A 300 -6.95 34.70 -14.91
N LYS A 301 -7.28 36.00 -15.04
CA LYS A 301 -7.64 36.85 -13.89
C LYS A 301 -8.96 36.43 -13.24
N LEU A 302 -9.80 35.68 -13.96
CA LEU A 302 -11.11 35.21 -13.48
C LEU A 302 -11.03 33.82 -12.83
N VAL A 303 -9.88 33.17 -12.84
CA VAL A 303 -9.69 31.81 -12.32
C VAL A 303 -8.53 31.77 -11.32
N GLU A 304 -8.80 31.26 -10.11
CA GLU A 304 -7.78 31.05 -9.09
C GLU A 304 -7.13 29.67 -9.24
N ASP A 305 -6.40 29.44 -10.34
CA ASP A 305 -5.71 28.18 -10.61
C ASP A 305 -4.25 28.37 -11.01
N LYS A 306 -3.34 27.65 -10.35
CA LYS A 306 -1.88 27.73 -10.57
C LYS A 306 -1.46 27.36 -11.99
N TYR A 307 -2.25 26.56 -12.71
CA TYR A 307 -1.97 26.12 -14.07
C TYR A 307 -2.36 27.15 -15.13
N ALA A 308 -3.12 28.20 -14.81
CA ALA A 308 -3.46 29.26 -15.76
C ALA A 308 -2.20 29.91 -16.37
N LYS A 309 -1.15 30.10 -15.55
CA LYS A 309 0.17 30.58 -16.03
C LYS A 309 0.82 29.62 -17.03
N TYR A 310 0.58 28.32 -16.90
CA TYR A 310 1.10 27.33 -17.84
C TYR A 310 0.44 27.43 -19.21
N TYR A 311 -0.89 27.64 -19.29
CA TYR A 311 -1.60 27.92 -20.54
C TYR A 311 -0.99 29.11 -21.29
N ILE A 312 -0.80 30.23 -20.59
CA ILE A 312 -0.19 31.46 -21.15
C ILE A 312 1.21 31.17 -21.69
N ASN A 313 2.03 30.42 -20.95
CA ASN A 313 3.38 30.07 -21.38
C ASN A 313 3.38 29.18 -22.63
N VAL A 314 2.47 28.20 -22.71
CA VAL A 314 2.32 27.33 -23.88
C VAL A 314 1.93 28.17 -25.10
N ALA A 315 0.94 29.06 -24.98
CA ALA A 315 0.53 29.98 -26.03
C ALA A 315 1.70 30.83 -26.56
N LYS A 316 2.50 31.44 -25.67
CA LYS A 316 3.67 32.25 -26.04
C LYS A 316 4.74 31.42 -26.76
N LYS A 317 5.01 30.19 -26.30
CA LYS A 317 6.01 29.32 -26.91
C LYS A 317 5.58 28.83 -28.29
N LEU A 318 4.29 28.55 -28.48
CA LEU A 318 3.74 28.15 -29.77
C LEU A 318 3.89 29.21 -30.85
N GLN A 319 3.78 30.51 -30.50
CA GLN A 319 4.02 31.61 -31.45
C GLN A 319 5.45 31.59 -32.03
N GLY A 320 6.44 31.15 -31.25
CA GLY A 320 7.86 31.12 -31.68
C GLY A 320 8.34 29.75 -32.17
N LYS A 321 7.61 28.66 -31.89
CA LYS A 321 8.01 27.29 -32.22
C LYS A 321 6.79 26.39 -32.39
N ALA A 322 6.38 26.13 -33.63
CA ALA A 322 5.22 25.32 -33.96
C ALA A 322 5.30 23.88 -33.39
N THR A 323 6.49 23.29 -33.30
CA THR A 323 6.68 21.93 -32.75
C THR A 323 6.70 21.87 -31.23
N TYR A 324 6.59 23.01 -30.53
CA TYR A 324 6.79 23.09 -29.08
C TYR A 324 5.90 22.11 -28.31
N VAL A 325 4.61 22.04 -28.63
CA VAL A 325 3.66 21.15 -27.93
C VAL A 325 4.06 19.68 -28.09
N THR A 326 4.33 19.24 -29.31
CA THR A 326 4.73 17.85 -29.60
C THR A 326 6.05 17.49 -28.92
N ASP A 327 7.04 18.38 -29.01
CA ASP A 327 8.36 18.19 -28.38
C ASP A 327 8.25 18.11 -26.85
N GLU A 328 7.43 18.98 -26.25
CA GLU A 328 7.26 19.05 -24.80
C GLU A 328 6.45 17.85 -24.28
N LEU A 329 5.42 17.40 -24.99
CA LEU A 329 4.69 16.17 -24.67
C LEU A 329 5.61 14.95 -24.66
N ALA A 330 6.46 14.82 -25.67
CA ALA A 330 7.45 13.74 -25.74
C ALA A 330 8.46 13.80 -24.59
N ARG A 331 8.93 15.02 -24.26
CA ARG A 331 9.85 15.24 -23.14
C ARG A 331 9.22 14.86 -21.80
N LEU A 332 8.01 15.35 -21.51
CA LEU A 332 7.28 15.03 -20.26
C LEU A 332 6.94 13.55 -20.18
N GLY A 333 6.54 12.93 -21.29
CA GLY A 333 6.24 11.50 -21.35
C GLY A 333 7.44 10.64 -20.94
N LYS A 334 8.62 10.94 -21.47
CA LYS A 334 9.88 10.27 -21.09
C LYS A 334 10.22 10.46 -19.61
N LEU A 335 9.94 11.63 -19.04
CA LEU A 335 10.20 11.91 -17.63
C LEU A 335 9.26 11.11 -16.72
N ILE A 336 7.97 11.03 -17.07
CA ILE A 336 6.97 10.27 -16.32
C ILE A 336 7.27 8.77 -16.35
N THR A 337 7.58 8.21 -17.53
CA THR A 337 7.85 6.77 -17.67
C THR A 337 9.24 6.35 -17.17
N GLY A 338 10.15 7.31 -16.98
CA GLY A 338 11.52 7.05 -16.51
C GLY A 338 11.63 6.60 -15.04
N GLY A 339 10.54 6.58 -14.27
CA GLY A 339 10.45 5.95 -12.94
C GLY A 339 11.20 6.64 -11.79
N ASN A 340 12.03 7.65 -12.06
CA ASN A 340 12.88 8.33 -11.07
C ASN A 340 12.28 9.64 -10.52
N LEU A 341 10.96 9.81 -10.58
CA LEU A 341 10.28 11.02 -10.12
C LEU A 341 9.49 10.79 -8.84
N HIS A 342 9.49 11.81 -7.98
CA HIS A 342 8.56 11.87 -6.85
C HIS A 342 7.12 11.94 -7.38
N ALA A 343 6.16 11.33 -6.68
CA ALA A 343 4.77 11.21 -7.13
C ALA A 343 4.12 12.57 -7.42
N ASP A 344 4.39 13.60 -6.61
CA ASP A 344 3.90 14.97 -6.87
C ASP A 344 4.42 15.56 -8.18
N LYS A 345 5.64 15.18 -8.59
CA LYS A 345 6.21 15.60 -9.87
C LYS A 345 5.59 14.84 -11.03
N VAL A 346 5.26 13.56 -10.84
CA VAL A 346 4.48 12.79 -11.80
C VAL A 346 3.12 13.45 -12.01
N ASP A 347 2.40 13.76 -10.94
CA ASP A 347 1.09 14.42 -11.02
C ASP A 347 1.19 15.81 -11.69
N ASP A 348 2.19 16.63 -11.34
CA ASP A 348 2.40 17.94 -11.98
C ASP A 348 2.71 17.83 -13.49
N PHE A 349 3.53 16.85 -13.88
CA PHE A 349 3.86 16.63 -15.29
C PHE A 349 2.67 16.06 -16.07
N THR A 350 1.88 15.17 -15.48
CA THR A 350 0.65 14.66 -16.09
C THR A 350 -0.36 15.77 -16.33
N LYS A 351 -0.58 16.66 -15.34
CA LYS A 351 -1.45 17.85 -15.50
C LYS A 351 -0.96 18.75 -16.65
N LYS A 352 0.35 18.97 -16.74
CA LYS A 352 0.94 19.71 -17.87
C LYS A 352 0.76 19.01 -19.22
N GLN A 353 0.88 17.69 -19.28
CA GLN A 353 0.58 16.94 -20.51
C GLN A 353 -0.88 17.08 -20.91
N ASN A 354 -1.83 17.01 -19.97
CA ASN A 354 -3.25 17.20 -20.24
C ASN A 354 -3.52 18.58 -20.85
N ILE A 355 -2.94 19.63 -20.27
CA ILE A 355 -3.04 21.00 -20.81
C ILE A 355 -2.44 21.07 -22.22
N LEU A 356 -1.23 20.55 -22.45
CA LEU A 356 -0.58 20.56 -23.76
C LEU A 356 -1.42 19.85 -24.84
N LYS A 357 -2.09 18.75 -24.50
CA LYS A 357 -2.98 18.04 -25.43
C LYS A 357 -4.13 18.92 -25.92
N ARG A 358 -4.60 19.89 -25.12
CA ARG A 358 -5.62 20.86 -25.56
C ARG A 358 -5.13 21.71 -26.72
N PHE A 359 -3.83 22.04 -26.74
CA PHE A 359 -3.21 22.82 -27.81
C PHE A 359 -2.84 22.02 -29.06
N GLN A 360 -2.98 20.69 -29.07
CA GLN A 360 -2.73 19.90 -30.29
C GLN A 360 -3.88 20.02 -31.31
N GLY A 361 -5.04 20.51 -30.89
CA GLY A 361 -6.26 20.39 -31.68
C GLY A 361 -6.76 18.94 -31.70
N THR A 362 -8.07 18.74 -31.83
CA THR A 362 -8.68 17.43 -32.10
C THR A 362 -8.30 16.97 -33.52
N THR A 363 -7.06 16.52 -33.71
CA THR A 363 -6.69 15.59 -34.78
C THR A 363 -6.66 14.18 -34.19
N GLN A 364 -7.79 13.73 -33.67
CA GLN A 364 -8.14 12.33 -33.73
C GLN A 364 -9.41 12.26 -34.56
N GLU A 365 -9.25 11.90 -35.82
CA GLU A 365 -10.26 11.06 -36.46
C GLU A 365 -10.48 9.88 -35.52
N GLU A 366 -11.71 9.70 -35.08
CA GLU A 366 -12.20 8.44 -34.56
C GLU A 366 -11.91 7.39 -35.64
N THR A 367 -10.81 6.66 -35.53
CA THR A 367 -10.72 5.36 -36.20
C THR A 367 -11.63 4.41 -35.45
N GLY A 368 -12.92 4.53 -35.73
CA GLY A 368 -13.88 3.46 -35.56
C GLY A 368 -13.37 2.27 -36.37
N LYS A 369 -12.75 1.33 -35.67
CA LYS A 369 -12.75 -0.06 -36.10
C LYS A 369 -13.92 -0.72 -35.40
N ASP A 370 -15.07 -0.63 -36.05
CA ASP A 370 -16.00 -1.74 -36.08
C ASP A 370 -15.22 -2.95 -36.65
N GLU A 371 -14.94 -3.93 -35.81
CA GLU A 371 -14.67 -5.29 -36.28
C GLU A 371 -15.83 -6.15 -35.79
N LEU A 372 -16.61 -6.58 -36.79
CA LEU A 372 -17.74 -7.51 -36.80
C LEU A 372 -17.46 -8.83 -36.08
#